data_AF-A0A151RET7-F1
#
_entry.id   AF-A0A151RET7-F1
#
_cell.length_a   1.000
_cell.length_b   1.000
_cell.length_c   1.000
_cell.angle_alpha   90.00
_cell.angle_beta   90.00
_cell.angle_gamma   90.00
#
_symmetry.space_group_name_H-M   'P 1'
#
loop_
_entity.id
_entity.type
_entity.pdbx_description
1 polymer ?
#
loop_
_entity_poly.entity_id
_entity_poly.type
_entity_poly.pdbx_seq_one_letter_code
_entity_poly.pdbx_strand_id
1 'polypeptide(L)'
;MWTKRPEFTAWLAEVKQVNLENMSNWEEKQMFKEFMEDHNTATFPSKKYYNLDAYYRRQMEKERKKGFKKVQATERTVFNDEEQRRLELLQAREKHKEEQVMALKQSMQTGMAQAMKEQAQLREEMAYQYKLGNFEAAAAIQRRLDPDAAM
;
A
#
# COMPACT_ATOMS: atom_id res chain seq x y z
N MET A 1 -19.11 -0.53 -29.79
CA MET A 1 -17.82 0.14 -29.57
C MET A 1 -16.79 -0.53 -30.49
N TRP A 2 -16.16 0.21 -31.40
CA TRP A 2 -15.28 -0.39 -32.41
C TRP A 2 -13.97 -0.89 -31.77
N THR A 3 -13.60 -2.14 -32.03
CA THR A 3 -12.43 -2.80 -31.42
C THR A 3 -11.09 -2.21 -31.87
N LYS A 4 -11.07 -1.49 -33.00
CA LYS A 4 -9.89 -0.85 -33.60
C LYS A 4 -9.78 0.65 -33.37
N ARG A 5 -10.69 1.21 -32.56
CA ARG A 5 -10.69 2.66 -32.24
C ARG A 5 -9.38 3.11 -31.59
N PRO A 6 -8.80 2.39 -30.61
CA PRO A 6 -7.52 2.79 -30.02
C PRO A 6 -6.38 2.85 -31.04
N GLU A 7 -6.29 1.85 -31.93
CA GLU A 7 -5.26 1.79 -32.98
C GLU A 7 -5.41 2.90 -34.01
N PHE A 8 -6.65 3.19 -34.42
CA PHE A 8 -6.95 4.27 -35.34
C PHE A 8 -6.61 5.65 -34.75
N THR A 9 -6.95 5.90 -33.48
CA THR A 9 -6.62 7.15 -32.79
C THR A 9 -5.11 7.36 -32.69
N ALA A 10 -4.35 6.32 -32.35
CA ALA A 10 -2.88 6.44 -32.29
C ALA A 10 -2.26 6.69 -33.67
N TRP A 11 -2.74 6.00 -34.72
CA TRP A 11 -2.27 6.22 -36.08
C TRP A 11 -2.54 7.64 -36.56
N LEU A 12 -3.73 8.18 -36.28
CA LEU A 12 -4.06 9.57 -36.61
C LEU A 12 -3.16 10.58 -35.92
N ALA A 13 -2.90 10.39 -34.62
CA ALA A 13 -2.05 11.29 -33.84
C ALA A 13 -0.57 11.22 -34.27
N GLU A 14 -0.05 10.02 -34.56
CA GLU A 14 1.38 9.82 -34.78
C GLU A 14 1.79 9.90 -36.25
N VAL A 15 0.97 9.39 -37.18
CA VAL A 15 1.28 9.37 -38.62
C VAL A 15 0.72 10.60 -39.31
N LYS A 16 -0.55 10.92 -39.07
CA LYS A 16 -1.21 12.05 -39.74
C LYS A 16 -1.10 13.35 -38.94
N GLN A 17 -0.68 13.29 -37.67
CA GLN A 17 -0.58 14.44 -36.76
C GLN A 17 -1.89 15.23 -36.61
N VAL A 18 -3.03 14.53 -36.70
CA VAL A 18 -4.37 15.12 -36.59
C VAL A 18 -5.04 14.59 -35.32
N ASN A 19 -5.63 15.49 -34.54
CA ASN A 19 -6.44 15.13 -33.38
C ASN A 19 -7.85 14.74 -33.82
N LEU A 20 -8.33 13.59 -33.33
CA LEU A 20 -9.66 13.07 -33.64
C LEU A 20 -10.78 14.06 -33.29
N GLU A 21 -10.57 14.86 -32.23
CA GLU A 21 -11.54 15.84 -31.72
C GLU A 21 -11.72 17.05 -32.65
N ASN A 22 -10.75 17.30 -33.53
CA ASN A 22 -10.78 18.46 -34.44
C ASN A 22 -11.43 18.13 -35.80
N MET A 23 -11.86 16.88 -36.01
CA MET A 23 -12.32 16.38 -37.30
C MET A 23 -13.84 16.23 -37.36
N SER A 24 -14.42 16.50 -38.53
CA SER A 24 -15.83 16.21 -38.78
C SER A 24 -16.05 14.71 -39.00
N ASN A 25 -17.28 14.22 -38.75
CA ASN A 25 -17.63 12.80 -38.89
C ASN A 25 -17.46 12.26 -40.33
N TRP A 26 -17.48 13.13 -41.34
CA TRP A 26 -17.20 12.74 -42.73
C TRP A 26 -15.71 12.50 -42.95
N GLU A 27 -14.86 13.38 -42.45
CA GLU A 27 -13.41 13.24 -42.56
C GLU A 27 -12.91 12.05 -41.74
N GLU A 28 -13.47 11.79 -40.56
CA GLU A 28 -13.18 10.59 -39.76
C GLU A 28 -13.38 9.31 -40.59
N LYS A 29 -14.46 9.23 -41.37
CA LYS A 29 -14.74 8.07 -42.23
C LYS A 29 -13.75 7.93 -43.39
N GLN A 30 -13.26 9.03 -43.95
CA GLN A 30 -12.25 8.98 -45.01
C GLN A 30 -10.91 8.48 -44.46
N MET A 31 -10.48 9.04 -43.34
CA MET A 31 -9.24 8.62 -42.68
C MET A 31 -9.32 7.17 -42.20
N PHE A 32 -10.50 6.72 -41.75
CA PHE A 32 -10.71 5.34 -41.37
C PHE A 32 -10.60 4.37 -42.55
N LYS A 33 -11.03 4.77 -43.76
CA LYS A 33 -10.85 3.96 -44.97
C LYS A 33 -9.37 3.80 -45.32
N GLU A 34 -8.61 4.90 -45.27
CA GLU A 34 -7.16 4.87 -45.49
C GLU A 34 -6.45 4.00 -44.45
N PHE A 35 -6.83 4.13 -43.18
CA PHE A 35 -6.33 3.27 -42.11
C PHE A 35 -6.65 1.78 -42.35
N MET A 36 -7.87 1.47 -42.78
CA MET A 36 -8.25 0.07 -43.09
C MET A 36 -7.51 -0.46 -44.31
N GLU A 37 -7.26 0.39 -45.31
CA GLU A 37 -6.44 0.04 -46.47
C GLU A 37 -5.02 -0.32 -46.01
N ASP A 38 -4.36 0.57 -45.27
CA ASP A 38 -3.01 0.34 -44.74
C ASP A 38 -2.92 -0.88 -43.79
N HIS A 39 -4.00 -1.14 -43.05
CA HIS A 39 -4.11 -2.31 -42.19
C HIS A 39 -4.19 -3.60 -43.02
N ASN A 40 -4.97 -3.60 -44.10
CA ASN A 40 -5.15 -4.78 -44.95
C ASN A 40 -3.95 -5.03 -45.86
N THR A 41 -3.30 -3.98 -46.36
CA THR A 41 -2.13 -4.06 -47.25
C THR A 41 -0.81 -4.18 -46.49
N ALA A 42 -0.86 -4.18 -45.16
CA ALA A 42 0.28 -4.29 -44.28
C ALA A 42 1.34 -3.15 -44.44
N THR A 43 0.91 -1.96 -44.86
CA THR A 43 1.80 -0.82 -45.20
C THR A 43 2.04 0.16 -44.06
N PHE A 44 1.61 -0.14 -42.83
CA PHE A 44 1.81 0.78 -41.72
C PHE A 44 3.29 1.03 -41.41
N PRO A 45 3.68 2.26 -41.03
CA PRO A 45 5.07 2.59 -40.67
C PRO A 45 5.61 1.80 -39.48
N SER A 46 4.74 1.30 -38.60
CA SER A 46 5.13 0.53 -37.43
C SER A 46 4.13 -0.57 -37.13
N LYS A 47 4.64 -1.73 -36.66
CA LYS A 47 3.81 -2.89 -36.30
C LYS A 47 2.86 -2.61 -35.13
N LYS A 48 3.06 -1.52 -34.38
CA LYS A 48 2.22 -1.14 -33.23
C LYS A 48 0.77 -0.87 -33.63
N TYR A 49 0.51 -0.39 -34.85
CA TYR A 49 -0.84 -0.03 -35.30
C TYR A 49 -1.74 -1.22 -35.67
N TYR A 50 -1.19 -2.44 -35.78
CA TYR A 50 -2.02 -3.65 -35.95
C TYR A 50 -2.66 -4.10 -34.63
N ASN A 51 -1.92 -3.94 -33.53
CA ASN A 51 -2.32 -4.34 -32.19
C ASN A 51 -1.49 -3.58 -31.15
N LEU A 52 -2.02 -2.44 -30.70
CA LEU A 52 -1.37 -1.60 -29.69
C LEU A 52 -1.23 -2.32 -28.35
N ASP A 53 -2.26 -3.07 -27.94
CA ASP A 53 -2.27 -3.81 -26.69
C ASP A 53 -1.14 -4.84 -26.63
N ALA A 54 -0.98 -5.65 -27.68
CA ALA A 54 0.09 -6.63 -27.76
C ALA A 54 1.47 -5.94 -27.78
N TYR A 55 1.58 -4.79 -28.44
CA TYR A 55 2.80 -4.00 -28.45
C TYR A 55 3.18 -3.52 -27.04
N TYR A 56 2.26 -2.90 -26.31
CA TYR A 56 2.52 -2.41 -24.95
C TYR A 56 2.76 -3.55 -23.96
N ARG A 57 1.99 -4.65 -24.03
CA ARG A 57 2.25 -5.84 -23.21
C ARG A 57 3.67 -6.38 -23.42
N ARG A 58 4.13 -6.43 -24.67
CA ARG A 58 5.49 -6.87 -25.00
C ARG A 58 6.56 -5.89 -24.51
N GLN A 59 6.30 -4.58 -24.57
CA GLN A 59 7.20 -3.57 -24.00
C GLN A 59 7.29 -3.72 -22.47
N MET A 60 6.16 -3.80 -21.79
CA MET A 60 6.08 -4.03 -20.34
C MET A 60 6.79 -5.32 -19.94
N GLU A 61 6.63 -6.41 -20.69
CA GLU A 61 7.32 -7.67 -20.43
C GLU A 61 8.83 -7.56 -20.64
N LYS A 62 9.28 -6.84 -21.67
CA LYS A 62 10.70 -6.57 -21.91
C LYS A 62 11.30 -5.74 -20.76
N GLU A 63 10.63 -4.68 -20.33
CA GLU A 63 11.09 -3.85 -19.21
C GLU A 63 11.11 -4.64 -17.89
N ARG A 64 10.08 -5.45 -17.61
CA ARG A 64 10.07 -6.36 -16.46
C ARG A 64 11.22 -7.37 -16.52
N LYS A 65 11.49 -7.95 -17.69
CA LYS A 65 12.61 -8.88 -17.90
C LYS A 65 13.97 -8.18 -17.82
N LYS A 66 14.10 -6.93 -18.24
CA LYS A 66 15.33 -6.12 -18.07
C LYS A 66 15.57 -5.78 -16.60
N GLY A 67 14.53 -5.40 -15.87
CA GLY A 67 14.59 -5.20 -14.42
C GLY A 67 15.03 -6.47 -13.68
N PHE A 68 14.59 -7.64 -14.15
CA PHE A 68 14.98 -8.93 -13.59
C PHE A 68 16.38 -9.40 -14.03
N LYS A 69 16.80 -9.10 -15.27
CA LYS A 69 18.13 -9.48 -15.81
C LYS A 69 19.30 -8.68 -15.24
N LYS A 70 19.05 -7.59 -14.50
CA LYS A 70 20.11 -6.82 -13.81
C LYS A 70 20.53 -7.38 -12.44
N VAL A 71 20.01 -8.55 -12.04
CA VAL A 71 20.49 -9.33 -10.89
C VAL A 71 21.12 -10.65 -11.37
N GLN A 72 21.75 -10.66 -12.55
CA GLN A 72 22.85 -11.60 -12.79
C GLN A 72 24.11 -10.93 -12.30
N ALA A 73 24.71 -11.54 -11.27
CA ALA A 73 25.97 -11.22 -10.64
C ALA A 73 27.03 -10.63 -11.60
N THR A 74 26.98 -9.32 -11.84
CA THR A 74 28.23 -8.57 -11.94
C THR A 74 28.83 -8.64 -10.55
N GLU A 75 29.95 -9.36 -10.45
CA GLU A 75 30.80 -9.38 -9.27
C GLU A 75 30.77 -7.99 -8.61
N ARG A 76 30.32 -7.94 -7.36
CA ARG A 76 30.10 -6.71 -6.60
C ARG A 76 31.46 -6.07 -6.32
N THR A 77 32.03 -5.36 -7.29
CA THR A 77 33.26 -4.59 -7.14
C THR A 77 32.97 -3.24 -6.48
N VAL A 78 32.26 -3.24 -5.35
CA VAL A 78 32.13 -2.04 -4.51
C VAL A 78 32.59 -2.41 -3.11
N PHE A 79 33.86 -2.09 -2.88
CA PHE A 79 34.65 -2.27 -1.67
C PHE A 79 34.33 -1.14 -0.67
N ASN A 80 33.05 -0.96 -0.33
CA ASN A 80 32.62 0.01 0.69
C ASN A 80 31.86 -0.73 1.80
N ASP A 81 32.48 -1.79 2.32
CA ASP A 81 31.91 -2.72 3.31
C ASP A 81 31.76 -2.07 4.70
N GLU A 82 32.59 -1.09 5.04
CA GLU A 82 32.57 -0.41 6.34
C GLU A 82 31.32 0.46 6.54
N GLU A 83 30.89 1.21 5.53
CA GLU A 83 29.74 2.12 5.65
C GLU A 83 28.42 1.35 5.76
N GLN A 84 28.30 0.26 5.00
CA GLN A 84 27.13 -0.63 5.09
C GLN A 84 27.05 -1.33 6.44
N ARG A 85 28.19 -1.81 6.95
CA ARG A 85 28.26 -2.41 8.29
C ARG A 85 27.90 -1.41 9.39
N ARG A 86 28.25 -0.13 9.24
CA ARG A 86 27.87 0.94 10.17
C ARG A 86 26.37 1.19 10.17
N LEU A 87 25.72 1.22 9.00
CA LEU A 87 24.28 1.37 8.88
C LEU A 87 23.52 0.16 9.46
N GLU A 88 23.99 -1.06 9.20
CA GLU A 88 23.41 -2.27 9.79
C GLU A 88 23.50 -2.27 11.31
N LEU A 89 24.63 -1.83 11.88
CA LEU A 89 24.81 -1.75 13.33
C LEU A 89 23.90 -0.68 13.97
N LEU A 90 23.66 0.44 13.29
CA LEU A 90 22.73 1.48 13.72
C LEU A 90 21.29 0.96 13.70
N GLN A 91 20.87 0.30 12.62
CA GLN A 91 19.54 -0.29 12.52
C GLN A 91 19.32 -1.39 13.56
N ALA A 92 20.34 -2.22 13.83
CA ALA A 92 20.25 -3.25 14.88
C ALA A 92 20.07 -2.63 16.27
N ARG A 93 20.78 -1.54 16.57
CA ARG A 93 20.62 -0.79 17.83
C ARG A 93 19.26 -0.13 17.94
N GLU A 94 18.73 0.41 16.86
CA GLU A 94 17.42 1.05 16.81
C GLU A 94 16.31 0.02 17.06
N LYS A 95 16.34 -1.11 16.34
CA LYS A 95 15.41 -2.22 16.56
C LYS A 95 15.43 -2.74 17.99
N HIS A 96 16.62 -2.92 18.57
CA HIS A 96 16.74 -3.36 19.96
C HIS A 96 16.20 -2.33 20.97
N LYS A 97 16.28 -1.03 20.66
CA LYS A 97 15.64 0.02 21.48
C LYS A 97 14.13 -0.01 21.33
N GLU A 98 13.62 -0.16 20.10
CA GLU A 98 12.19 -0.27 19.83
C GLU A 98 11.57 -1.50 20.51
N GLU A 99 12.24 -2.64 20.47
CA GLU A 99 11.83 -3.86 21.16
C GLU A 99 11.74 -3.67 22.68
N GLN A 100 12.73 -3.00 23.29
CA GLN A 100 12.69 -2.66 24.72
C GLN A 100 11.54 -1.70 25.06
N VAL A 101 11.31 -0.67 24.25
CA VAL A 101 10.20 0.26 24.44
C VAL A 101 8.86 -0.46 24.29
N MET A 102 8.74 -1.37 23.31
CA MET A 102 7.54 -2.17 23.11
C MET A 102 7.30 -3.11 24.29
N ALA A 103 8.33 -3.78 24.80
CA ALA A 103 8.25 -4.65 25.97
C ALA A 103 7.84 -3.87 27.23
N LEU A 104 8.39 -2.67 27.44
CA LEU A 104 7.99 -1.78 28.52
C LEU A 104 6.53 -1.34 28.39
N LYS A 105 6.09 -0.98 27.19
CA LYS A 105 4.68 -0.62 26.93
C LYS A 105 3.75 -1.79 27.24
N GLN A 106 4.15 -3.02 26.86
CA GLN A 106 3.37 -4.23 27.16
C GLN A 106 3.31 -4.49 28.68
N SER A 107 4.42 -4.36 29.41
CA SER A 107 4.42 -4.55 30.87
C SER A 107 3.58 -3.50 31.60
N MET A 108 3.61 -2.25 31.14
CA MET A 108 2.75 -1.18 31.66
C MET A 108 1.28 -1.45 31.37
N GLN A 109 0.94 -1.94 30.16
CA GLN A 109 -0.43 -2.31 29.80
C GLN A 109 -0.94 -3.50 30.61
N THR A 110 -0.11 -4.53 30.86
CA THR A 110 -0.54 -5.67 31.68
C THR A 110 -0.79 -5.27 33.14
N GLY A 111 0.06 -4.41 33.72
CA GLY A 111 -0.16 -3.90 35.08
C GLY A 111 -1.42 -3.03 35.18
N MET A 112 -1.62 -2.12 34.21
CA MET A 112 -2.81 -1.27 34.18
C MET A 112 -4.10 -2.08 33.90
N ALA A 113 -4.03 -3.12 33.07
CA ALA A 113 -5.16 -4.01 32.80
C ALA A 113 -5.53 -4.87 34.01
N GLN A 114 -4.56 -5.30 34.81
CA GLN A 114 -4.80 -5.98 36.08
C GLN A 114 -5.48 -5.04 37.09
N ALA A 115 -4.96 -3.82 37.26
CA ALA A 115 -5.54 -2.81 38.14
C ALA A 115 -6.99 -2.45 37.75
N MET A 116 -7.29 -2.33 36.44
CA MET A 116 -8.67 -2.09 35.98
C MET A 116 -9.62 -3.26 36.28
N LYS A 117 -9.14 -4.51 36.18
CA LYS A 117 -9.94 -5.69 36.53
C LYS A 117 -10.25 -5.73 38.02
N GLU A 118 -9.27 -5.42 38.87
CA GLU A 118 -9.46 -5.36 40.33
C GLU A 118 -10.46 -4.26 40.73
N GLN A 119 -10.35 -3.06 40.13
CA GLN A 119 -11.34 -2.01 40.36
C GLN A 119 -12.74 -2.40 39.90
N ALA A 120 -12.87 -3.12 38.77
CA ALA A 120 -14.16 -3.62 38.30
C ALA A 120 -14.76 -4.67 39.25
N GLN A 121 -13.95 -5.60 39.76
CA GLN A 121 -14.38 -6.60 40.74
C GLN A 121 -14.85 -5.95 42.04
N LEU A 122 -14.11 -4.98 42.57
CA LEU A 122 -14.50 -4.25 43.78
C LEU A 122 -15.82 -3.49 43.59
N ARG A 123 -16.06 -2.88 42.41
CA ARG A 123 -17.35 -2.23 42.10
C ARG A 123 -18.50 -3.24 42.03
N GLU A 124 -18.26 -4.42 41.47
CA GLU A 124 -19.25 -5.50 41.41
C GLU A 124 -19.58 -6.04 42.81
N GLU A 125 -18.57 -6.25 43.64
CA GLU A 125 -18.72 -6.69 45.03
C GLU A 125 -19.48 -5.64 45.86
N MET A 126 -19.16 -4.36 45.70
CA MET A 126 -19.92 -3.27 46.30
C MET A 126 -21.40 -3.31 45.88
N ALA A 127 -21.68 -3.46 44.58
CA ALA A 127 -23.05 -3.56 44.08
C ALA A 127 -23.80 -4.79 44.64
N TYR A 128 -23.09 -5.90 44.87
CA TYR A 128 -23.64 -7.09 45.51
C TYR A 128 -23.96 -6.85 47.00
N GLN A 129 -23.07 -6.20 47.75
CA GLN A 129 -23.30 -5.83 49.16
C GLN A 129 -24.47 -4.85 49.31
N TYR A 130 -24.63 -3.90 48.39
CA TYR A 130 -25.81 -3.03 48.34
C TYR A 130 -27.11 -3.80 48.11
N LYS A 131 -27.10 -4.78 47.20
CA LYS A 131 -28.27 -5.65 46.94
C LYS A 131 -28.63 -6.52 48.16
N LEU A 132 -27.65 -6.89 48.97
CA LEU A 132 -27.83 -7.64 50.21
C LEU A 132 -28.26 -6.76 51.41
N GLY A 133 -28.26 -5.43 51.26
CA GLY A 133 -28.60 -4.49 52.34
C GLY A 133 -27.47 -4.24 53.35
N ASN A 134 -26.26 -4.72 53.07
CA ASN A 134 -25.08 -4.53 53.93
C ASN A 134 -24.35 -3.23 53.59
N PHE A 135 -24.93 -2.09 54.00
CA PHE A 135 -24.43 -0.76 53.66
C PHE A 135 -23.04 -0.44 54.24
N GLU A 136 -22.68 -1.03 55.39
CA GLU A 136 -21.40 -0.83 56.05
C GLU A 136 -20.24 -1.48 55.26
N ALA A 137 -20.45 -2.69 54.75
CA ALA A 137 -19.49 -3.40 53.91
C ALA A 137 -19.31 -2.69 52.56
N ALA A 138 -20.40 -2.18 51.97
CA ALA A 138 -20.35 -1.40 50.74
C ALA A 138 -19.58 -0.08 50.92
N ALA A 139 -19.77 0.63 52.06
CA ALA A 139 -19.04 1.84 52.37
C ALA A 139 -17.53 1.60 52.60
N ALA A 140 -17.16 0.45 53.17
CA ALA A 140 -15.76 0.06 53.32
C ALA A 140 -15.07 -0.22 51.96
N ILE A 141 -15.79 -0.82 51.00
CA ILE A 141 -15.30 -1.02 49.64
C ILE A 141 -15.19 0.32 48.89
N GLN A 142 -16.16 1.23 49.09
CA GLN A 142 -16.11 2.58 48.51
C GLN A 142 -14.85 3.35 48.94
N ARG A 143 -14.52 3.34 50.24
CA ARG A 143 -13.29 3.98 50.75
C ARG A 143 -12.00 3.41 50.18
N ARG A 144 -11.99 2.13 49.80
CA ARG A 144 -10.86 1.49 49.12
C ARG A 144 -10.79 1.82 47.63
N LEU A 145 -11.91 2.21 47.03
CA LEU A 145 -12.01 2.57 45.62
C LEU A 145 -11.69 4.06 45.36
N ASP A 146 -11.80 4.90 46.39
CA ASP A 146 -11.52 6.34 46.31
C ASP A 146 -10.00 6.60 46.21
N PRO A 147 -9.53 7.22 45.12
CA PRO A 147 -8.10 7.45 44.87
C PRO A 147 -7.46 8.51 45.78
N ASP A 148 -8.28 9.31 46.49
CA ASP A 148 -7.86 10.42 47.35
C ASP A 148 -7.63 10.01 48.83
N ALA A 149 -7.96 8.76 49.20
CA ALA A 149 -7.73 8.24 50.55
C ALA A 149 -6.29 7.74 50.79
N ALA A 150 -5.44 7.77 49.75
CA ALA A 150 -4.06 7.25 49.77
C ALA A 150 -2.98 8.32 49.49
N MET A 151 -3.34 9.61 49.41
CA MET A 151 -2.42 10.75 49.55
C MET A 151 -2.56 11.36 50.95
#